data_AF-A0A3E2DNI9-F1
#
_entry.id   AF-A0A3E2DNI9-F1
#
_cell.length_a   1.000
_cell.length_b   1.000
_cell.length_c   1.000
_cell.angle_alpha   90.00
_cell.angle_beta   90.00
_cell.angle_gamma   90.00
#
_symmetry.space_group_name_H-M   'P 1'
#
loop_
_entity.id
_entity.type
_entity.pdbx_description
1 polymer ?
#
loop_
_entity_poly.entity_id
_entity_poly.type
_entity_poly.pdbx_seq_one_letter_code
_entity_poly.pdbx_strand_id
1 'polypeptide(L)'
;MTTIADVQTEVDRVFDALNAPSWPDPHADNQIAAEEEYSRVTDPQRYRALVLRLQAWQQALSTLCDVDVDTMAKGEDRLQQRWSSPHGNTLPLYVSVVTFDQVPLVGLSVTSDADPFDIVPDCACDACDSGSQDLLAVLDDDMTALVDGSLVFIVAPSEADRSAFRLVATSRRCALEWGGDGPAPLSEPEAVVDAIRSGDDPLLPEGCVVLHGRPWL
;
A
#
# COMPACT_ATOMS: atom_id res chain seq x y z
N MET A 1 23.71 6.00 -9.13
CA MET A 1 22.29 5.83 -9.49
C MET A 1 21.73 4.95 -8.39
N THR A 2 20.82 5.49 -7.59
CA THR A 2 20.22 4.77 -6.46
C THR A 2 19.30 3.68 -7.02
N THR A 3 19.41 2.47 -6.50
CA THR A 3 18.52 1.36 -6.86
C THR A 3 17.50 1.12 -5.77
N ILE A 4 16.43 0.38 -6.07
CA ILE A 4 15.45 -0.02 -5.06
C ILE A 4 16.09 -0.84 -3.94
N ALA A 5 17.11 -1.65 -4.25
CA ALA A 5 17.86 -2.41 -3.27
C ALA A 5 18.66 -1.49 -2.31
N ASP A 6 19.20 -0.38 -2.82
CA ASP A 6 19.88 0.61 -1.97
C ASP A 6 18.89 1.28 -1.01
N VAL A 7 17.69 1.62 -1.50
CA VAL A 7 16.62 2.17 -0.66
C VAL A 7 16.20 1.17 0.40
N GLN A 8 15.85 -0.07 0.04
CA GLN A 8 15.44 -1.12 0.98
C GLN A 8 16.51 -1.37 2.05
N THR A 9 17.79 -1.41 1.66
CA THR A 9 18.91 -1.54 2.61
C THR A 9 18.94 -0.39 3.62
N GLU A 10 18.68 0.84 3.17
CA GLU A 10 18.63 1.99 4.06
C GLU A 10 17.38 2.00 4.94
N VAL A 11 16.22 1.57 4.42
CA VAL A 11 15.00 1.37 5.21
C VAL A 11 15.25 0.37 6.33
N ASP A 12 15.86 -0.78 6.03
CA ASP A 12 16.23 -1.80 7.03
C ASP A 12 17.16 -1.22 8.09
N ARG A 13 18.22 -0.52 7.66
CA ARG A 13 19.18 0.12 8.58
C ARG A 13 18.50 1.13 9.52
N VAL A 14 17.59 1.95 9.00
CA VAL A 14 16.86 2.93 9.80
C VAL A 14 15.87 2.23 10.73
N PHE A 15 15.14 1.25 10.23
CA PHE A 15 14.14 0.49 10.98
C PHE A 15 14.74 -0.28 12.16
N ASP A 16 15.89 -0.95 11.94
CA ASP A 16 16.63 -1.64 12.98
C ASP A 16 17.02 -0.68 14.13
N ALA A 17 17.43 0.54 13.79
CA ALA A 17 17.79 1.55 14.78
C ALA A 17 16.59 2.04 15.61
N LEU A 18 15.36 1.94 15.07
CA LEU A 18 14.13 2.31 15.78
C LEU A 18 13.70 1.27 16.83
N ASN A 19 14.31 0.09 16.84
CA ASN A 19 14.01 -1.01 17.78
C ASN A 19 12.51 -1.31 17.86
N ALA A 20 11.88 -1.51 16.70
CA ALA A 20 10.46 -1.79 16.58
C ALA A 20 10.07 -3.14 17.23
N PRO A 21 8.83 -3.29 17.71
CA PRO A 21 8.29 -4.60 18.08
C PRO A 21 8.39 -5.60 16.92
N SER A 22 8.72 -6.85 17.23
CA SER A 22 8.67 -7.96 16.29
C SER A 22 8.07 -9.18 16.98
N TRP A 23 7.23 -9.91 16.26
CA TRP A 23 6.60 -11.13 16.74
C TRP A 23 6.47 -12.15 15.60
N PRO A 24 6.59 -13.45 15.90
CA PRO A 24 6.38 -14.51 14.91
C PRO A 24 4.91 -14.60 14.53
N ASP A 25 4.63 -15.27 13.42
CA ASP A 25 3.29 -15.70 13.05
C ASP A 25 2.70 -16.60 14.17
N PRO A 26 1.61 -16.17 14.86
CA PRO A 26 0.97 -16.97 15.89
C PRO A 26 0.29 -18.24 15.35
N HIS A 27 0.00 -18.29 14.05
CA HIS A 27 -0.68 -19.40 13.36
C HIS A 27 0.27 -20.23 12.48
N ALA A 28 1.59 -20.08 12.68
CA ALA A 28 2.61 -20.89 12.03
C ALA A 28 2.25 -22.38 12.16
N ASP A 29 2.29 -23.11 11.03
CA ASP A 29 1.82 -24.49 10.82
C ASP A 29 0.37 -24.66 10.29
N ASN A 30 -0.20 -23.62 9.68
CA ASN A 30 -1.58 -23.62 9.14
C ASN A 30 -2.62 -23.94 10.22
N GLN A 31 -2.37 -23.47 11.45
CA GLN A 31 -3.37 -23.57 12.50
C GLN A 31 -4.55 -22.68 12.10
N ILE A 32 -5.74 -23.27 12.11
CA ILE A 32 -6.96 -22.51 11.88
C ILE A 32 -7.24 -21.75 13.16
N ALA A 33 -7.33 -20.42 13.05
CA ALA A 33 -7.68 -19.55 14.17
C ALA A 33 -8.99 -20.01 14.83
N ALA A 34 -9.03 -19.95 16.16
CA ALA A 34 -10.24 -20.21 16.93
C ALA A 34 -11.26 -19.08 16.76
N GLU A 35 -12.55 -19.39 16.95
CA GLU A 35 -13.63 -18.42 16.77
C GLU A 35 -13.46 -17.20 17.69
N GLU A 36 -12.93 -17.40 18.90
CA GLU A 36 -12.68 -16.35 19.89
C GLU A 36 -11.54 -15.38 19.53
N GLU A 37 -10.75 -15.71 18.51
CA GLU A 37 -9.68 -14.85 18.00
C GLU A 37 -10.20 -13.82 16.98
N TYR A 38 -11.38 -14.06 16.40
CA TYR A 38 -12.05 -13.08 15.57
C TYR A 38 -12.56 -11.91 16.42
N SER A 39 -12.43 -10.69 15.88
CA SER A 39 -12.84 -9.45 16.56
C SER A 39 -12.14 -9.16 17.90
N ARG A 40 -11.02 -9.83 18.18
CA ARG A 40 -10.19 -9.60 19.36
C ARG A 40 -8.82 -9.08 18.95
N VAL A 41 -8.29 -8.11 19.69
CA VAL A 41 -6.92 -7.60 19.52
C VAL A 41 -6.22 -7.65 20.87
N THR A 42 -5.36 -8.64 21.08
CA THR A 42 -4.75 -8.89 22.41
C THR A 42 -3.63 -7.91 22.74
N ASP A 43 -2.79 -7.55 21.77
CA ASP A 43 -1.68 -6.62 21.94
C ASP A 43 -1.67 -5.59 20.81
N PRO A 44 -2.51 -4.54 20.86
CA PRO A 44 -2.57 -3.53 19.80
C PRO A 44 -1.27 -2.72 19.67
N GLN A 45 -0.48 -2.63 20.74
CA GLN A 45 0.71 -1.77 20.77
C GLN A 45 1.85 -2.29 19.88
N ARG A 46 1.89 -3.60 19.60
CA ARG A 46 2.89 -4.18 18.68
C ARG A 46 2.78 -3.65 17.25
N TYR A 47 1.58 -3.25 16.82
CA TYR A 47 1.34 -2.66 15.50
C TYR A 47 2.02 -1.29 15.30
N ARG A 48 2.57 -0.68 16.35
CA ARG A 48 3.54 0.42 16.23
C ARG A 48 4.69 0.10 15.26
N ALA A 49 5.05 -1.16 15.09
CA ALA A 49 6.04 -1.60 14.12
C ALA A 49 5.75 -1.04 12.71
N LEU A 50 4.48 -1.00 12.30
CA LEU A 50 4.07 -0.50 11.00
C LEU A 50 4.38 1.00 10.81
N VAL A 51 4.06 1.81 11.83
CA VAL A 51 4.34 3.26 11.80
C VAL A 51 5.85 3.52 11.80
N LEU A 52 6.62 2.72 12.55
CA LEU A 52 8.08 2.83 12.56
C LEU A 52 8.69 2.42 11.20
N ARG A 53 8.13 1.42 10.52
CA ARG A 53 8.59 1.03 9.18
C ARG A 53 8.28 2.10 8.14
N LEU A 54 7.07 2.68 8.20
CA LEU A 54 6.71 3.83 7.37
C LEU A 54 7.65 5.03 7.60
N GLN A 55 8.03 5.31 8.86
CA GLN A 55 9.02 6.34 9.17
C GLN A 55 10.40 6.03 8.58
N ALA A 56 10.81 4.76 8.59
CA ALA A 56 12.06 4.33 7.97
C ALA A 56 12.04 4.55 6.45
N TRP A 57 10.92 4.23 5.78
CA TRP A 57 10.70 4.55 4.36
C TRP A 57 10.81 6.05 4.09
N GLN A 58 10.10 6.87 4.88
CA GLN A 58 10.15 8.32 4.73
C GLN A 58 11.60 8.83 4.82
N GLN A 59 12.34 8.38 5.83
CA GLN A 59 13.71 8.83 6.06
C GLN A 59 14.68 8.36 4.96
N ALA A 60 14.58 7.10 4.53
CA ALA A 60 15.42 6.57 3.46
C ALA A 60 15.18 7.31 2.13
N LEU A 61 13.92 7.55 1.78
CA LEU A 61 13.55 8.25 0.55
C LEU A 61 13.94 9.72 0.57
N SER A 62 13.76 10.43 1.69
CA SER A 62 14.26 11.80 1.83
C SER A 62 15.78 11.88 1.77
N THR A 63 16.50 10.84 2.20
CA THR A 63 17.98 10.82 2.22
C THR A 63 18.58 10.46 0.87
N LEU A 64 18.00 9.48 0.18
CA LEU A 64 18.60 8.88 -1.02
C LEU A 64 17.97 9.35 -2.34
N CYS A 65 16.75 9.89 -2.28
CA CYS A 65 15.92 10.18 -3.45
C CYS A 65 15.36 11.62 -3.45
N ASP A 66 15.77 12.46 -2.48
CA ASP A 66 15.33 13.85 -2.33
C ASP A 66 13.78 13.99 -2.31
N VAL A 67 13.07 12.99 -1.79
CA VAL A 67 11.60 13.01 -1.69
C VAL A 67 11.17 14.09 -0.70
N ASP A 68 10.29 14.96 -1.18
CA ASP A 68 9.66 16.01 -0.38
C ASP A 68 8.40 15.48 0.32
N VAL A 69 8.18 15.92 1.56
CA VAL A 69 7.07 15.48 2.40
C VAL A 69 6.32 16.69 2.93
N ASP A 70 5.13 16.91 2.39
CA ASP A 70 4.20 17.92 2.86
C ASP A 70 3.23 17.32 3.90
N THR A 71 3.19 17.90 5.10
CA THR A 71 2.26 17.45 6.14
C THR A 71 0.96 18.23 6.06
N MET A 72 -0.06 17.58 5.51
CA MET A 72 -1.38 18.18 5.29
C MET A 72 -2.20 18.24 6.58
N ALA A 73 -2.12 17.21 7.42
CA ALA A 73 -2.80 17.19 8.71
C ALA A 73 -2.00 16.39 9.74
N LYS A 74 -1.96 16.87 10.98
CA LYS A 74 -1.36 16.15 12.11
C LYS A 74 -2.16 16.40 13.39
N GLY A 75 -2.58 15.33 14.03
CA GLY A 75 -3.27 15.30 15.32
C GLY A 75 -2.75 14.13 16.16
N GLU A 76 -3.40 13.90 17.31
CA GLU A 76 -3.03 12.82 18.23
C GLU A 76 -3.18 11.43 17.60
N ASP A 77 -4.32 11.17 16.96
CA ASP A 77 -4.66 9.87 16.36
C ASP A 77 -4.69 9.90 14.82
N ARG A 78 -4.17 10.96 14.21
CA ARG A 78 -4.23 11.13 12.75
C ARG A 78 -3.02 11.85 12.18
N LEU A 79 -2.47 11.30 11.10
CA LEU A 79 -1.47 11.93 10.24
C LEU A 79 -1.95 11.86 8.79
N GLN A 80 -1.75 12.92 8.02
CA GLN A 80 -1.88 12.92 6.57
C GLN A 80 -0.71 13.68 5.96
N GLN A 81 -0.05 13.03 5.01
CA GLN A 81 1.11 13.56 4.32
C GLN A 81 1.01 13.30 2.82
N ARG A 82 1.64 14.18 2.04
CA ARG A 82 1.87 14.00 0.62
C ARG A 82 3.37 13.92 0.37
N TRP A 83 3.83 12.82 -0.18
CA TRP A 83 5.22 12.55 -0.55
C TRP A 83 5.35 12.70 -2.06
N SER A 84 6.36 13.45 -2.52
CA SER A 84 6.57 13.73 -3.94
C SER A 84 8.04 13.57 -4.32
N SER A 85 8.30 12.84 -5.41
CA SER A 85 9.63 12.75 -6.00
C SER A 85 9.95 14.02 -6.81
N PRO A 86 11.22 14.47 -6.84
CA PRO A 86 11.65 15.56 -7.71
C PRO A 86 11.70 15.16 -9.19
N HIS A 87 11.55 13.87 -9.50
CA HIS A 87 11.55 13.34 -10.87
C HIS A 87 10.20 13.64 -11.55
N GLY A 88 10.25 14.00 -12.83
CA GLY A 88 9.05 14.31 -13.62
C GLY A 88 8.22 13.07 -13.96
N ASN A 89 6.90 13.25 -14.03
CA ASN A 89 5.91 12.20 -14.37
C ASN A 89 5.88 11.02 -13.39
N THR A 90 6.19 11.26 -12.12
CA THR A 90 6.01 10.30 -11.03
C THR A 90 4.61 10.42 -10.42
N LEU A 91 4.10 9.35 -9.82
CA LEU A 91 2.90 9.45 -8.98
C LEU A 91 3.29 10.02 -7.61
N PRO A 92 2.53 10.97 -7.03
CA PRO A 92 2.67 11.31 -5.62
C PRO A 92 2.13 10.17 -4.75
N LEU A 93 2.58 10.10 -3.50
CA LEU A 93 1.99 9.21 -2.49
C LEU A 93 1.34 10.04 -1.40
N TYR A 94 0.07 9.79 -1.15
CA TYR A 94 -0.64 10.27 0.00
C TYR A 94 -0.63 9.18 1.05
N VAL A 95 -0.03 9.49 2.19
CA VAL A 95 0.06 8.60 3.34
C VAL A 95 -0.87 9.12 4.41
N SER A 96 -1.74 8.25 4.91
CA SER A 96 -2.58 8.50 6.06
C SER A 96 -2.28 7.50 7.16
N VAL A 97 -2.20 7.96 8.40
CA VAL A 97 -2.14 7.10 9.58
C VAL A 97 -3.33 7.47 10.45
N VAL A 98 -4.17 6.50 10.78
CA VAL A 98 -5.31 6.67 11.69
C VAL A 98 -5.24 5.59 12.76
N THR A 99 -5.40 5.97 14.02
CA THR A 99 -5.50 4.99 15.11
C THR A 99 -6.96 4.61 15.33
N PHE A 100 -7.27 3.32 15.23
CA PHE A 100 -8.59 2.76 15.54
C PHE A 100 -8.44 1.67 16.59
N ASP A 101 -9.17 1.78 17.72
CA ASP A 101 -9.05 0.86 18.86
C ASP A 101 -7.60 0.55 19.28
N GLN A 102 -6.76 1.60 19.32
CA GLN A 102 -5.31 1.58 19.62
C GLN A 102 -4.41 0.95 18.54
N VAL A 103 -4.96 0.46 17.43
CA VAL A 103 -4.20 -0.07 16.30
C VAL A 103 -4.00 1.04 15.26
N PRO A 104 -2.75 1.35 14.87
CA PRO A 104 -2.49 2.24 13.74
C PRO A 104 -2.81 1.53 12.41
N LEU A 105 -3.62 2.18 11.58
CA LEU A 105 -3.90 1.82 10.20
C LEU A 105 -3.17 2.79 9.28
N VAL A 106 -2.39 2.27 8.33
CA VAL A 106 -1.68 3.04 7.31
C VAL A 106 -2.43 2.92 5.98
N GLY A 107 -3.04 4.02 5.52
CA GLY A 107 -3.66 4.11 4.20
C GLY A 107 -2.73 4.75 3.19
N LEU A 108 -2.54 4.11 2.03
CA LEU A 108 -1.72 4.58 0.92
C LEU A 108 -2.59 4.96 -0.28
N SER A 109 -2.45 6.16 -0.84
CA SER A 109 -3.20 6.60 -2.03
C SER A 109 -2.32 7.36 -3.01
N VAL A 110 -2.70 7.40 -4.27
CA VAL A 110 -2.01 8.19 -5.32
C VAL A 110 -2.79 9.45 -5.71
N THR A 111 -3.92 9.71 -5.06
CA THR A 111 -4.71 10.94 -5.21
C THR A 111 -5.19 11.44 -3.84
N SER A 112 -5.50 12.73 -3.72
CA SER A 112 -5.95 13.31 -2.44
C SER A 112 -7.38 12.93 -2.07
N ASP A 113 -8.21 12.58 -3.05
CA ASP A 113 -9.67 12.53 -2.91
C ASP A 113 -10.24 11.12 -3.14
N ALA A 114 -9.38 10.13 -3.41
CA ALA A 114 -9.79 8.73 -3.59
C ALA A 114 -9.42 7.87 -2.39
N ASP A 115 -10.21 6.81 -2.20
CA ASP A 115 -9.94 5.78 -1.21
C ASP A 115 -8.53 5.18 -1.40
N PRO A 116 -7.81 4.88 -0.30
CA PRO A 116 -6.48 4.26 -0.34
C PRO A 116 -6.44 3.02 -1.23
N PHE A 117 -5.38 2.86 -2.02
CA PHE A 117 -5.10 1.62 -2.77
C PHE A 117 -4.75 0.46 -1.89
N ASP A 118 -4.19 0.74 -0.72
CA ASP A 118 -4.04 -0.23 0.33
C ASP A 118 -4.26 0.40 1.71
N ILE A 119 -4.68 -0.43 2.66
CA ILE A 119 -4.80 -0.12 4.08
C ILE A 119 -4.14 -1.25 4.84
N VAL A 120 -3.07 -0.93 5.57
CA VAL A 120 -2.27 -1.91 6.31
C VAL A 120 -2.41 -1.66 7.82
N PRO A 121 -2.67 -2.67 8.66
CA PRO A 121 -3.25 -3.96 8.27
C PRO A 121 -4.68 -3.80 7.70
N ASP A 122 -5.10 -4.76 6.88
CA ASP A 122 -6.48 -4.88 6.40
C ASP A 122 -7.42 -5.40 7.52
N CYS A 123 -6.88 -6.20 8.44
CA CYS A 123 -7.52 -6.64 9.67
C CYS A 123 -6.50 -6.80 10.79
N ALA A 124 -6.83 -6.29 11.99
CA ALA A 124 -5.93 -6.35 13.15
C ALA A 124 -6.29 -7.46 14.16
N CYS A 125 -7.33 -8.24 13.88
CA CYS A 125 -7.79 -9.29 14.80
C CYS A 125 -6.71 -10.36 14.99
N ASP A 126 -6.68 -10.99 16.17
CA ASP A 126 -5.74 -12.07 16.49
C ASP A 126 -5.84 -13.23 15.48
N ALA A 127 -7.04 -13.51 14.95
CA ALA A 127 -7.28 -14.53 13.92
C ALA A 127 -6.62 -14.23 12.56
N CYS A 128 -6.38 -12.95 12.26
CA CYS A 128 -5.81 -12.50 10.98
C CYS A 128 -4.30 -12.18 11.09
N ASP A 129 -3.72 -12.29 12.29
CA ASP A 129 -2.32 -11.96 12.52
C ASP A 129 -1.40 -13.02 11.90
N SER A 130 -0.62 -12.62 10.89
CA SER A 130 0.41 -13.45 10.24
C SER A 130 1.84 -13.10 10.71
N GLY A 131 1.97 -12.36 11.81
CA GLY A 131 3.26 -11.97 12.35
C GLY A 131 3.77 -10.63 11.81
N SER A 132 4.77 -10.05 12.48
CA SER A 132 5.32 -8.74 12.09
C SER A 132 5.97 -8.76 10.71
N GLN A 133 6.60 -9.88 10.33
CA GLN A 133 7.35 -9.94 9.08
C GLN A 133 6.41 -9.83 7.86
N ASP A 134 5.30 -10.55 7.90
CA ASP A 134 4.32 -10.55 6.81
C ASP A 134 3.59 -9.20 6.72
N LEU A 135 3.18 -8.65 7.87
CA LEU A 135 2.63 -7.29 7.98
C LEU A 135 3.53 -6.22 7.34
N LEU A 136 4.84 -6.24 7.63
CA LEU A 136 5.78 -5.27 7.10
C LEU A 136 6.08 -5.53 5.61
N ALA A 137 6.06 -6.79 5.17
CA ALA A 137 6.26 -7.13 3.77
C ALA A 137 5.15 -6.55 2.87
N VAL A 138 3.89 -6.51 3.34
CA VAL A 138 2.79 -5.86 2.61
C VAL A 138 3.10 -4.38 2.37
N LEU A 139 3.44 -3.64 3.44
CA LEU A 139 3.83 -2.23 3.31
C LEU A 139 5.04 -2.04 2.38
N ASP A 140 6.07 -2.88 2.55
CA ASP A 140 7.29 -2.79 1.74
C ASP A 140 7.03 -3.06 0.26
N ASP A 141 6.12 -3.96 -0.07
CA ASP A 141 5.74 -4.30 -1.45
C ASP A 141 5.01 -3.13 -2.12
N ASP A 142 4.11 -2.47 -1.41
CA ASP A 142 3.41 -1.27 -1.90
C ASP A 142 4.37 -0.08 -2.10
N MET A 143 5.21 0.18 -1.10
CA MET A 143 6.21 1.25 -1.17
C MET A 143 7.22 0.99 -2.28
N THR A 144 7.64 -0.27 -2.45
CA THR A 144 8.53 -0.69 -3.54
C THR A 144 7.87 -0.44 -4.89
N ALA A 145 6.61 -0.84 -5.08
CA ALA A 145 5.92 -0.69 -6.36
C ALA A 145 5.74 0.77 -6.79
N LEU A 146 5.54 1.67 -5.82
CA LEU A 146 5.52 3.10 -6.09
C LEU A 146 6.91 3.60 -6.50
N VAL A 147 7.94 3.27 -5.71
CA VAL A 147 9.31 3.79 -5.88
C VAL A 147 9.94 3.28 -7.16
N ASP A 148 9.72 2.01 -7.53
CA ASP A 148 10.22 1.40 -8.76
C ASP A 148 9.32 1.66 -9.99
N GLY A 149 8.18 2.33 -9.81
CA GLY A 149 7.25 2.68 -10.89
C GLY A 149 6.43 1.52 -11.44
N SER A 150 6.38 0.37 -10.75
CA SER A 150 5.55 -0.77 -11.15
C SER A 150 4.08 -0.64 -10.72
N LEU A 151 3.74 0.30 -9.84
CA LEU A 151 2.37 0.54 -9.39
C LEU A 151 1.46 0.99 -10.54
N VAL A 152 0.42 0.21 -10.83
CA VAL A 152 -0.68 0.58 -11.72
C VAL A 152 -1.95 0.67 -10.91
N PHE A 153 -2.65 1.79 -11.02
CA PHE A 153 -3.93 2.01 -10.36
C PHE A 153 -4.98 2.46 -11.37
N ILE A 154 -6.11 1.76 -11.44
CA ILE A 154 -7.21 2.05 -12.36
C ILE A 154 -8.49 2.26 -11.57
N VAL A 155 -9.20 3.33 -11.89
CA VAL A 155 -10.55 3.59 -11.39
C VAL A 155 -11.50 3.68 -12.57
N ALA A 156 -12.54 2.85 -12.54
CA ALA A 156 -13.63 2.91 -13.51
C ALA A 156 -14.89 3.46 -12.84
N PRO A 157 -15.53 4.48 -13.43
CA PRO A 157 -16.77 5.03 -12.90
C PRO A 157 -17.91 4.01 -12.99
N SER A 158 -18.92 4.18 -12.15
CA SER A 158 -20.20 3.49 -12.32
C SER A 158 -21.00 4.18 -13.42
N GLU A 159 -21.44 3.41 -14.41
CA GLU A 159 -22.38 3.85 -15.44
C GLU A 159 -23.63 2.96 -15.41
N ALA A 160 -24.71 3.39 -16.08
CA ALA A 160 -26.01 2.71 -16.02
C ALA A 160 -25.96 1.20 -16.35
N ASP A 161 -25.03 0.78 -17.23
CA ASP A 161 -24.84 -0.61 -17.65
C ASP A 161 -23.51 -1.23 -17.17
N ARG A 162 -22.73 -0.53 -16.31
CA ARG A 162 -21.39 -1.00 -15.88
C ARG A 162 -21.14 -0.74 -14.40
N SER A 163 -20.80 -1.82 -13.69
CA SER A 163 -20.32 -1.74 -12.32
C SER A 163 -19.01 -0.97 -12.26
N ALA A 164 -18.89 -0.04 -11.31
CA ALA A 164 -17.61 0.53 -10.97
C ALA A 164 -16.64 -0.58 -10.57
N PHE A 165 -15.37 -0.38 -10.95
CA PHE A 165 -14.30 -1.26 -10.52
C PHE A 165 -13.03 -0.50 -10.27
N ARG A 166 -12.13 -1.19 -9.58
CA ARG A 166 -10.85 -0.70 -9.16
C ARG A 166 -9.82 -1.78 -9.37
N LEU A 167 -8.73 -1.44 -10.05
CA LEU A 167 -7.61 -2.34 -10.24
C LEU A 167 -6.38 -1.74 -9.58
N VAL A 168 -5.75 -2.49 -8.67
CA VAL A 168 -4.46 -2.14 -8.06
C VAL A 168 -3.48 -3.24 -8.42
N ALA A 169 -2.35 -2.86 -9.01
CA ALA A 169 -1.29 -3.82 -9.32
C ALA A 169 0.08 -3.30 -8.91
N THR A 170 0.76 -4.11 -8.10
CA THR A 170 2.17 -3.97 -7.74
C THR A 170 3.00 -4.99 -8.52
N SER A 171 4.32 -5.06 -8.28
CA SER A 171 5.16 -6.11 -8.86
C SER A 171 4.81 -7.53 -8.38
N ARG A 172 4.07 -7.66 -7.27
CA ARG A 172 3.75 -8.95 -6.63
C ARG A 172 2.27 -9.28 -6.55
N ARG A 173 1.39 -8.29 -6.68
CA ARG A 173 -0.05 -8.43 -6.53
C ARG A 173 -0.77 -7.77 -7.70
N CYS A 174 -1.85 -8.38 -8.15
CA CYS A 174 -2.85 -7.77 -9.02
C CYS A 174 -4.23 -8.04 -8.41
N ALA A 175 -4.97 -7.00 -8.08
CA ALA A 175 -6.24 -7.11 -7.40
C ALA A 175 -7.30 -6.26 -8.08
N LEU A 176 -8.43 -6.90 -8.40
CA LEU A 176 -9.60 -6.30 -9.01
C LEU A 176 -10.77 -6.35 -8.04
N GLU A 177 -11.28 -5.17 -7.69
CA GLU A 177 -12.48 -5.01 -6.86
C GLU A 177 -13.60 -4.42 -7.73
N TRP A 178 -14.83 -4.93 -7.62
CA TRP A 178 -15.98 -4.39 -8.35
C TRP A 178 -17.29 -4.53 -7.57
N GLY A 179 -18.20 -3.58 -7.78
CA GLY A 179 -19.40 -3.40 -6.96
C GLY A 179 -20.67 -4.11 -7.48
N GLY A 180 -20.58 -5.31 -8.05
CA GLY A 180 -21.78 -5.99 -8.55
C GLY A 180 -21.71 -7.51 -8.60
N ASP A 181 -22.87 -8.16 -8.55
CA ASP A 181 -23.03 -9.62 -8.57
C ASP A 181 -22.80 -10.26 -9.95
N GLY A 182 -22.48 -9.43 -10.95
CA GLY A 182 -22.16 -9.87 -12.31
C GLY A 182 -20.72 -10.38 -12.47
N PRO A 183 -20.36 -10.88 -13.66
CA PRO A 183 -18.99 -11.28 -13.95
C PRO A 183 -18.04 -10.09 -13.78
N ALA A 184 -16.79 -10.39 -13.41
CA ALA A 184 -15.75 -9.38 -13.30
C ALA A 184 -15.65 -8.56 -14.60
N PRO A 185 -15.49 -7.24 -14.52
CA PRO A 185 -15.51 -6.36 -15.69
C PRO A 185 -14.28 -6.50 -16.58
N LEU A 186 -13.20 -7.10 -16.05
CA LEU A 186 -11.99 -7.44 -16.78
C LEU A 186 -11.74 -8.94 -16.66
N SER A 187 -11.59 -9.63 -17.80
CA SER A 187 -11.33 -11.07 -17.83
C SER A 187 -9.86 -11.40 -17.56
N GLU A 188 -8.93 -10.51 -17.93
CA GLU A 188 -7.48 -10.70 -17.81
C GLU A 188 -6.84 -9.41 -17.24
N PRO A 189 -7.00 -9.16 -15.92
CA PRO A 189 -6.50 -7.93 -15.31
C PRO A 189 -4.97 -7.79 -15.40
N GLU A 190 -4.22 -8.91 -15.38
CA GLU A 190 -2.77 -8.89 -15.53
C GLU A 190 -2.34 -8.45 -16.93
N ALA A 191 -3.06 -8.87 -17.98
CA ALA A 191 -2.77 -8.45 -19.36
C ALA A 191 -3.00 -6.94 -19.55
N VAL A 192 -4.01 -6.38 -18.88
CA VAL A 192 -4.26 -4.94 -18.82
C VAL A 192 -3.10 -4.20 -18.17
N VAL A 193 -2.59 -4.72 -17.05
CA VAL A 193 -1.44 -4.14 -16.33
C VAL A 193 -0.16 -4.20 -17.18
N ASP A 194 0.09 -5.33 -17.84
CA ASP A 194 1.25 -5.50 -18.71
C ASP A 194 1.21 -4.56 -19.90
N ALA A 195 0.03 -4.34 -20.50
CA ALA A 195 -0.16 -3.35 -21.56
C ALA A 195 0.17 -1.94 -21.07
N ILE A 196 -0.34 -1.53 -19.90
CA ILE A 196 -0.06 -0.22 -19.30
C ILE A 196 1.44 -0.04 -19.05
N ARG A 197 2.10 -1.04 -18.42
CA ARG A 197 3.53 -1.00 -18.12
C ARG A 197 4.41 -0.96 -19.37
N SER A 198 3.96 -1.58 -20.46
CA SER A 198 4.66 -1.60 -21.74
C SER A 198 4.38 -0.37 -22.61
N GLY A 199 3.38 0.44 -22.25
CA GLY A 199 2.92 1.58 -23.04
C GLY A 199 2.01 1.20 -24.22
N ASP A 200 1.48 -0.03 -24.22
CA ASP A 200 0.48 -0.50 -25.17
C ASP A 200 -0.93 -0.05 -24.75
N ASP A 201 -1.88 -0.11 -25.68
CA ASP A 201 -3.29 0.19 -25.39
C ASP A 201 -3.91 -0.94 -24.55
N PRO A 202 -4.34 -0.68 -23.30
CA PRO A 202 -4.92 -1.70 -22.43
C PRO A 202 -6.36 -2.08 -22.79
N LEU A 203 -6.95 -1.46 -23.83
CA LEU A 203 -8.32 -1.71 -24.29
C LEU A 203 -9.34 -1.54 -23.16
N LEU A 204 -9.11 -0.54 -22.30
CA LEU A 204 -9.96 -0.28 -21.16
C LEU A 204 -11.34 0.23 -21.60
N PRO A 205 -12.37 -0.07 -20.79
CA PRO A 205 -13.65 0.63 -20.83
C PRO A 205 -13.51 2.15 -20.95
N GLU A 206 -14.35 2.78 -21.77
CA GLU A 206 -14.46 4.24 -21.80
C GLU A 206 -14.73 4.80 -20.38
N GLY A 207 -14.11 5.94 -20.06
CA GLY A 207 -14.23 6.57 -18.75
C GLY A 207 -13.26 6.07 -17.68
N CYS A 208 -12.47 5.02 -17.94
CA CYS A 208 -11.42 4.58 -17.00
C CYS A 208 -10.33 5.65 -16.84
N VAL A 209 -9.94 5.88 -15.59
CA VAL A 209 -8.76 6.69 -15.25
C VAL A 209 -7.62 5.75 -14.88
N VAL A 210 -6.52 5.83 -15.62
CA VAL A 210 -5.28 5.10 -15.34
C VAL A 210 -4.30 6.02 -14.65
N LEU A 211 -3.79 5.58 -13.51
CA LEU A 211 -2.77 6.22 -12.72
C LEU A 211 -1.55 5.29 -12.69
N HIS A 212 -0.58 5.63 -13.54
CA HIS A 212 0.72 4.96 -13.65
C HIS A 212 1.78 6.04 -13.83
N GLY A 213 2.87 5.94 -13.07
CA GLY A 213 3.93 6.93 -13.06
C GLY A 213 5.30 6.30 -13.31
N ARG A 214 6.25 7.17 -13.63
CA ARG A 214 7.66 6.79 -13.67
C ARG A 214 8.18 6.44 -12.27
N PRO A 215 9.26 5.66 -12.18
CA PRO A 215 9.97 5.40 -10.92
C PRO A 215 10.42 6.70 -10.25
N TRP A 216 10.55 6.67 -8.92
CA TRP A 216 11.12 7.76 -8.13
C TRP A 216 12.66 7.76 -8.11
N LEU A 217 13.27 6.72 -8.68
CA LEU A 217 14.73 6.47 -8.76
C LEU A 217 15.36 6.97 -10.06
#